data_AF-A0A5D0N1N8-F1
#
_entry.id   AF-A0A5D0N1N8-F1
#
_cell.length_a   1.000
_cell.length_b   1.000
_cell.length_c   1.000
_cell.angle_alpha   90.00
_cell.angle_beta   90.00
_cell.angle_gamma   90.00
#
_symmetry.space_group_name_H-M   'P 1'
#
loop_
_entity.id
_entity.type
_entity.pdbx_description
1 polymer ?
#
loop_
_entity_poly.entity_id
_entity_poly.type
_entity_poly.pdbx_seq_one_letter_code
_entity_poly.pdbx_strand_id
1 'polypeptide(L)'
;MSQPPSPALPGEPKPVTVHIEKWRAALPPDAWPDGFPEVGSVWRRDVFTVAEAWRAGEASPRQLLSAVLMWGYGPIGYGPWRTVRSLEGDPDGKRLAYALEGLCTPAPDEDALRTAYQRLRDPKESRLPRLGPGFFTKLLYFAGYRRGASGRQPLILDSVVWRRLPVDAGVRRESGWVSEEWLAYLGWAADQAHRRGIEPDEVEMALFHDRWD
;
A
#
# COMPACT_ATOMS: atom_id res chain seq x y z
N MET A 1 -5.58 -23.33 26.99
CA MET A 1 -5.98 -22.03 26.41
C MET A 1 -5.13 -21.83 25.17
N SER A 2 -5.72 -22.00 23.98
CA SER A 2 -5.01 -21.74 22.72
C SER A 2 -4.68 -20.25 22.65
N GLN A 3 -3.44 -19.89 22.31
CA GLN A 3 -3.11 -18.50 22.03
C GLN A 3 -4.05 -17.99 20.93
N PRO A 4 -4.57 -16.76 21.04
CA PRO A 4 -5.31 -16.15 19.94
C PRO A 4 -4.42 -16.18 18.68
N PRO A 5 -5.02 -16.37 17.48
CA PRO A 5 -4.25 -16.42 16.25
C PRO A 5 -3.40 -15.14 16.11
N SER A 6 -2.15 -15.33 15.67
CA SER A 6 -1.22 -14.22 15.49
C SER A 6 -1.85 -13.15 14.60
N PRO A 7 -1.73 -11.86 14.97
CA PRO A 7 -2.21 -10.77 14.14
C PRO A 7 -1.41 -10.56 12.86
N ALA A 8 -0.22 -11.15 12.77
CA ALA A 8 0.69 -11.01 11.65
C ALA A 8 0.21 -11.77 10.41
N LEU A 9 0.39 -11.18 9.23
CA LEU A 9 0.39 -11.95 7.99
C LEU A 9 1.62 -12.87 7.92
N PRO A 10 1.59 -13.95 7.12
CA PRO A 10 2.79 -14.71 6.78
C PRO A 10 3.93 -13.77 6.35
N GLY A 11 5.13 -14.00 6.88
CA GLY A 11 6.31 -13.15 6.62
C GLY A 11 6.37 -11.83 7.40
N GLU A 12 5.30 -11.35 8.02
CA GLU A 12 5.26 -10.07 8.76
C GLU A 12 5.85 -10.23 10.18
N PRO A 13 7.04 -9.69 10.48
CA PRO A 13 7.74 -10.03 11.71
C PRO A 13 7.27 -9.25 12.94
N LYS A 14 6.74 -8.03 12.76
CA LYS A 14 6.34 -7.12 13.85
C LYS A 14 5.39 -6.03 13.33
N PRO A 15 4.56 -5.44 14.21
CA PRO A 15 3.72 -4.31 13.82
C PRO A 15 4.54 -3.04 13.62
N VAL A 16 3.95 -2.09 12.92
CA VAL A 16 4.47 -0.73 12.81
C VAL A 16 3.97 0.11 13.99
N THR A 17 4.90 0.81 14.65
CA THR A 17 4.55 1.80 15.68
C THR A 17 4.08 3.10 15.04
N VAL A 18 2.89 3.57 15.42
CA VAL A 18 2.24 4.79 14.94
C VAL A 18 1.91 5.68 16.14
N HIS A 19 2.27 6.96 16.06
CA HIS A 19 1.92 7.94 17.09
C HIS A 19 0.48 8.45 16.91
N ILE A 20 -0.51 7.65 17.29
CA ILE A 20 -1.97 7.89 17.07
C ILE A 20 -2.40 9.31 17.44
N GLU A 21 -2.01 9.82 18.61
CA GLU A 21 -2.36 11.19 19.04
C GLU A 21 -1.91 12.28 18.06
N LYS A 22 -0.70 12.14 17.49
CA LYS A 22 -0.19 13.12 16.50
C LYS A 22 -0.99 13.07 15.21
N TRP A 23 -1.46 11.89 14.83
CA TRP A 23 -2.31 11.70 13.65
C TRP A 23 -3.73 12.22 13.89
N ARG A 24 -4.33 11.93 15.05
CA ARG A 24 -5.66 12.42 15.45
C ARG A 24 -5.71 13.95 15.47
N ALA A 25 -4.66 14.59 16.00
CA ALA A 25 -4.59 16.05 16.04
C ALA A 25 -4.41 16.71 14.67
N ALA A 26 -3.93 15.98 13.66
CA ALA A 26 -3.58 16.54 12.36
C ALA A 26 -4.60 16.22 11.25
N LEU A 27 -5.20 15.03 11.26
CA LEU A 27 -6.07 14.57 10.19
C LEU A 27 -7.43 15.29 10.26
N PRO A 28 -8.02 15.64 9.09
CA PRO A 28 -9.42 16.02 9.02
C PRO A 28 -10.34 14.92 9.59
N PRO A 29 -11.45 15.26 10.27
CA PRO A 29 -12.34 14.27 10.86
C PRO A 29 -12.86 13.22 9.86
N ASP A 30 -13.16 13.63 8.63
CA ASP A 30 -13.65 12.75 7.55
C ASP A 30 -12.60 11.78 7.00
N ALA A 31 -11.32 12.03 7.30
CA ALA A 31 -10.20 11.24 6.81
C ALA A 31 -9.69 10.21 7.84
N TRP A 32 -10.25 10.19 9.06
CA TRP A 32 -9.90 9.18 10.05
C TRP A 32 -10.58 7.84 9.72
N PRO A 33 -9.83 6.73 9.55
CA PRO A 33 -10.43 5.43 9.26
C PRO A 33 -11.15 4.85 10.48
N ASP A 34 -12.40 4.45 10.29
CA ASP A 34 -13.18 3.79 11.34
C ASP A 34 -12.57 2.42 11.71
N GLY A 35 -12.58 2.10 13.01
CA GLY A 35 -12.04 0.83 13.51
C GLY A 35 -10.51 0.69 13.47
N PHE A 36 -9.77 1.75 13.13
CA PHE A 36 -8.30 1.72 13.11
C PHE A 36 -7.70 1.63 14.52
N PRO A 37 -6.55 0.94 14.73
CA PRO A 37 -6.00 0.72 16.07
C PRO A 37 -5.67 2.00 16.85
N GLU A 38 -6.16 2.09 18.10
CA GLU A 38 -5.91 3.23 18.99
C GLU A 38 -4.56 3.16 19.73
N VAL A 39 -4.02 1.95 19.91
CA VAL A 39 -2.82 1.71 20.74
C VAL A 39 -1.50 1.87 19.98
N GLY A 40 -1.54 2.38 18.74
CA GLY A 40 -0.37 2.69 17.93
C GLY A 40 0.45 1.48 17.47
N SER A 41 -0.03 0.26 17.67
CA SER A 41 0.55 -0.96 17.10
C SER A 41 -0.32 -1.39 15.92
N VAL A 42 0.18 -1.18 14.70
CA VAL A 42 -0.58 -1.37 13.46
C VAL A 42 0.05 -2.46 12.60
N TRP A 43 -0.71 -3.49 12.30
CA TRP A 43 -0.36 -4.58 11.38
C TRP A 43 -0.93 -4.33 9.99
N ARG A 44 -0.41 -5.03 8.97
CA ARG A 44 -1.00 -5.00 7.62
C ARG A 44 -2.47 -5.35 7.62
N ARG A 45 -2.89 -6.33 8.44
CA ARG A 45 -4.30 -6.73 8.55
C ARG A 45 -5.22 -5.57 8.95
N ASP A 46 -4.74 -4.64 9.78
CA ASP A 46 -5.56 -3.53 10.26
C ASP A 46 -5.81 -2.53 9.13
N VAL A 47 -4.83 -2.33 8.24
CA VAL A 47 -4.98 -1.53 7.02
C VAL A 47 -5.84 -2.26 5.98
N PHE A 48 -5.71 -3.59 5.87
CA PHE A 48 -6.60 -4.39 5.03
C PHE A 48 -8.06 -4.31 5.49
N THR A 49 -8.36 -4.26 6.79
CA THR A 49 -9.73 -4.03 7.29
C THR A 49 -10.31 -2.72 6.74
N VAL A 50 -9.52 -1.64 6.71
CA VAL A 50 -9.95 -0.37 6.09
C VAL A 50 -10.12 -0.51 4.57
N ALA A 51 -9.24 -1.25 3.91
CA ALA A 51 -9.36 -1.50 2.47
C ALA A 51 -10.59 -2.33 2.09
N GLU A 52 -10.97 -3.30 2.91
CA GLU A 52 -12.22 -4.06 2.74
C GLU A 52 -13.44 -3.16 2.93
N ALA A 53 -13.47 -2.33 3.99
CA ALA A 53 -14.54 -1.35 4.19
C ALA A 53 -14.64 -0.35 3.03
N TRP A 54 -13.51 0.11 2.49
CA TRP A 54 -13.49 0.97 1.30
C TRP A 54 -14.10 0.26 0.08
N ARG A 55 -13.74 -1.00 -0.16
CA ARG A 55 -14.31 -1.81 -1.25
C ARG A 55 -15.80 -2.07 -1.09
N ALA A 56 -16.27 -2.20 0.15
CA ALA A 56 -17.69 -2.32 0.48
C ALA A 56 -18.48 -0.99 0.36
N GLY A 57 -17.78 0.14 0.15
CA GLY A 57 -18.39 1.47 0.11
C GLY A 57 -18.70 2.06 1.50
N GLU A 58 -18.16 1.43 2.56
CA GLU A 58 -18.34 1.84 3.95
C GLU A 58 -17.26 2.83 4.42
N ALA A 59 -16.11 2.86 3.73
CA ALA A 59 -15.05 3.85 3.95
C ALA A 59 -14.73 4.64 2.68
N SER A 60 -14.31 5.90 2.85
CA SER A 60 -13.91 6.76 1.74
C SER A 60 -12.48 6.45 1.26
N PRO A 61 -12.13 6.82 0.00
CA PRO A 61 -10.74 6.74 -0.48
C PRO A 61 -9.75 7.56 0.39
N ARG A 62 -10.24 8.62 1.04
CA ARG A 62 -9.45 9.46 1.97
C ARG A 62 -9.11 8.70 3.25
N GLN A 63 -10.08 7.97 3.81
CA GLN A 63 -9.86 7.09 4.97
C GLN A 63 -8.87 5.96 4.64
N LEU A 64 -9.00 5.34 3.46
CA LEU A 64 -8.03 4.34 2.99
C LEU A 64 -6.62 4.95 2.86
N LEU A 65 -6.48 6.11 2.20
CA LEU A 65 -5.17 6.75 2.08
C LEU A 65 -4.58 7.09 3.46
N SER A 66 -5.38 7.60 4.40
CA SER A 66 -4.93 7.89 5.77
C SER A 66 -4.40 6.62 6.46
N ALA A 67 -5.14 5.51 6.44
CA ALA A 67 -4.72 4.24 7.03
C ALA A 67 -3.37 3.77 6.46
N VAL A 68 -3.24 3.82 5.13
CA VAL A 68 -2.01 3.44 4.41
C VAL A 68 -0.84 4.33 4.80
N LEU A 69 -1.04 5.65 4.92
CA LEU A 69 0.04 6.59 5.24
C LEU A 69 0.40 6.57 6.73
N MET A 70 -0.57 6.36 7.63
CA MET A 70 -0.32 6.13 9.05
C MET A 70 0.60 4.92 9.24
N TRP A 71 0.27 3.79 8.60
CA TRP A 71 1.11 2.60 8.60
C TRP A 71 2.45 2.82 7.87
N GLY A 72 2.43 3.44 6.69
CA GLY A 72 3.62 3.61 5.86
C GLY A 72 4.67 4.58 6.43
N TYR A 73 4.25 5.61 7.15
CA TYR A 73 5.17 6.51 7.87
C TYR A 73 5.57 5.96 9.24
N GLY A 74 4.68 5.20 9.90
CA GLY A 74 4.93 4.65 11.22
C GLY A 74 5.37 5.73 12.22
N PRO A 75 6.60 5.63 12.79
CA PRO A 75 7.09 6.57 13.79
C PRO A 75 7.58 7.91 13.21
N ILE A 76 7.60 8.07 11.88
CA ILE A 76 8.17 9.25 11.22
C ILE A 76 7.32 10.50 11.52
N GLY A 77 7.92 11.46 12.24
CA GLY A 77 7.21 12.62 12.80
C GLY A 77 6.59 13.59 11.78
N TYR A 78 7.11 13.67 10.55
CA TYR A 78 6.52 14.52 9.50
C TYR A 78 5.41 13.83 8.69
N GLY A 79 5.09 12.57 9.01
CA GLY A 79 4.05 11.77 8.35
C GLY A 79 2.68 12.47 8.34
N PRO A 80 2.14 12.90 9.50
CA PRO A 80 0.85 13.57 9.57
C PRO A 80 0.77 14.81 8.66
N TRP A 81 1.78 15.68 8.71
CA TRP A 81 1.83 16.88 7.88
C TRP A 81 1.84 16.55 6.37
N ARG A 82 2.61 15.55 5.94
CA ARG A 82 2.65 15.15 4.53
C ARG A 82 1.31 14.57 4.08
N THR A 83 0.65 13.78 4.92
CA THR A 83 -0.67 13.22 4.62
C THR A 83 -1.71 14.31 4.48
N VAL A 84 -1.74 15.30 5.39
CA VAL A 84 -2.63 16.46 5.28
C VAL A 84 -2.42 17.17 3.95
N ARG A 85 -1.16 17.41 3.53
CA ARG A 85 -0.89 18.00 2.20
C ARG A 85 -1.46 17.17 1.05
N SER A 86 -1.32 15.84 1.08
CA SER A 86 -1.91 14.96 0.06
C SER A 86 -3.43 15.11 0.03
N LEU A 87 -4.09 15.10 1.20
CA LEU A 87 -5.54 15.21 1.35
C LEU A 87 -6.09 16.58 0.94
N GLU A 88 -5.34 17.66 1.18
CA GLU A 88 -5.67 19.01 0.68
C GLU A 88 -5.65 19.08 -0.86
N GLY A 89 -4.83 18.24 -1.51
CA GLY A 89 -4.77 18.13 -2.98
C GLY A 89 -5.92 17.34 -3.60
N ASP A 90 -6.76 16.69 -2.78
CA ASP A 90 -7.99 16.00 -3.19
C ASP A 90 -9.04 16.06 -2.06
N PRO A 91 -9.62 17.25 -1.78
CA PRO A 91 -10.49 17.50 -0.64
C PRO A 91 -11.69 16.55 -0.56
N ASP A 92 -12.23 16.15 -1.71
CA ASP A 92 -13.41 15.28 -1.80
C ASP A 92 -13.04 13.81 -2.07
N GLY A 93 -11.76 13.47 -2.23
CA GLY A 93 -11.32 12.11 -2.57
C GLY A 93 -11.66 11.66 -3.99
N LYS A 94 -12.07 12.57 -4.89
CA LYS A 94 -12.51 12.25 -6.26
C LYS A 94 -11.36 11.76 -7.13
N ARG A 95 -10.16 12.34 -6.96
CA ARG A 95 -8.97 11.91 -7.71
C ARG A 95 -8.52 10.53 -7.26
N LEU A 96 -8.56 10.25 -5.96
CA LEU A 96 -8.31 8.92 -5.40
C LEU A 96 -9.35 7.91 -5.90
N ALA A 97 -10.64 8.24 -5.85
CA ALA A 97 -11.71 7.38 -6.37
C ALA A 97 -11.48 7.03 -7.84
N TYR A 98 -11.18 8.03 -8.67
CA TYR A 98 -10.85 7.83 -10.08
C TYR A 98 -9.61 6.96 -10.29
N ALA A 99 -8.55 7.18 -9.50
CA ALA A 99 -7.33 6.39 -9.61
C ALA A 99 -7.54 4.90 -9.27
N LEU A 100 -8.40 4.61 -8.28
CA LEU A 100 -8.56 3.27 -7.71
C LEU A 100 -9.76 2.50 -8.27
N GLU A 101 -10.57 3.11 -9.15
CA GLU A 101 -11.79 2.56 -9.72
C GLU A 101 -11.65 1.09 -10.19
N GLY A 102 -10.61 0.79 -10.97
CA GLY A 102 -10.38 -0.56 -11.50
C GLY A 102 -10.08 -1.62 -10.43
N LEU A 103 -9.64 -1.19 -9.24
CA LEU A 103 -9.26 -2.08 -8.13
C LEU A 103 -10.45 -2.51 -7.27
N CYS A 104 -11.62 -1.89 -7.42
CA CYS A 104 -12.83 -2.32 -6.70
C CYS A 104 -13.32 -3.69 -7.16
N THR A 105 -13.01 -4.09 -8.40
CA THR A 105 -13.43 -5.37 -8.98
C THR A 105 -12.90 -6.58 -8.18
N PRO A 106 -13.64 -7.71 -8.10
CA PRO A 106 -13.23 -8.89 -7.34
C PRO A 106 -11.86 -9.45 -7.67
N ALA A 107 -11.36 -9.26 -8.89
CA ALA A 107 -10.06 -9.73 -9.35
C ALA A 107 -9.51 -8.71 -10.37
N PRO A 108 -8.83 -7.62 -9.93
CA PRO A 108 -8.27 -6.64 -10.84
C PRO A 108 -7.16 -7.27 -11.68
N ASP A 109 -7.21 -7.04 -12.99
CA ASP A 109 -6.18 -7.52 -13.92
C ASP A 109 -4.97 -6.57 -14.00
N GLU A 110 -3.97 -6.96 -14.78
CA GLU A 110 -2.75 -6.16 -14.95
C GLU A 110 -3.03 -4.77 -15.54
N ASP A 111 -4.02 -4.64 -16.43
CA ASP A 111 -4.37 -3.37 -17.06
C ASP A 111 -4.99 -2.42 -16.03
N ALA A 112 -5.81 -2.94 -15.10
CA ALA A 112 -6.31 -2.18 -13.96
C ALA A 112 -5.16 -1.71 -13.04
N LEU A 113 -4.20 -2.58 -12.74
CA LEU A 113 -3.01 -2.21 -11.95
C LEU A 113 -2.20 -1.12 -12.65
N ARG A 114 -1.92 -1.29 -13.95
CA ARG A 114 -1.16 -0.33 -14.78
C ARG A 114 -1.85 1.02 -14.82
N THR A 115 -3.16 1.02 -15.07
CA THR A 115 -3.98 2.23 -15.15
C THR A 115 -3.98 2.99 -13.82
N ALA A 116 -4.18 2.28 -12.69
CA ALA A 116 -4.16 2.91 -11.37
C ALA A 116 -2.80 3.54 -11.05
N TYR A 117 -1.70 2.86 -11.40
CA TYR A 117 -0.35 3.38 -11.27
C TYR A 117 -0.14 4.68 -12.08
N GLN A 118 -0.52 4.66 -13.36
CA GLN A 118 -0.37 5.78 -14.27
C GLN A 118 -1.18 6.99 -13.80
N ARG A 119 -2.44 6.79 -13.38
CA ARG A 119 -3.31 7.82 -12.80
C ARG A 119 -2.69 8.50 -11.58
N LEU A 120 -2.13 7.73 -10.64
CA LEU A 120 -1.49 8.26 -9.43
C LEU A 120 -0.17 9.00 -9.71
N ARG A 121 0.44 8.75 -10.87
CA ARG A 121 1.68 9.41 -11.30
C ARG A 121 1.43 10.68 -12.13
N ASP A 122 0.33 10.77 -12.87
CA ASP A 122 0.08 11.89 -13.79
C ASP A 122 -0.54 13.12 -13.08
N PRO A 123 0.11 14.32 -13.11
CA PRO A 123 -0.49 15.56 -12.62
C PRO A 123 -1.84 15.95 -13.22
N LYS A 124 -2.09 15.55 -14.47
CA LYS A 124 -3.34 15.84 -15.19
C LYS A 124 -4.47 14.90 -14.77
N GLU A 125 -4.15 13.79 -14.11
CA GLU A 125 -5.11 12.81 -13.64
C GLU A 125 -5.22 12.91 -12.11
N SER A 126 -4.56 12.01 -11.38
CA SER A 126 -4.77 11.83 -9.94
C SER A 126 -3.52 12.00 -9.07
N ARG A 127 -2.42 12.54 -9.61
CA ARG A 127 -1.24 12.80 -8.78
C ARG A 127 -1.56 13.78 -7.64
N LEU A 128 -1.34 13.31 -6.42
CA LEU A 128 -1.46 14.13 -5.21
C LEU A 128 -0.10 14.70 -4.79
N PRO A 129 -0.07 15.92 -4.20
CA PRO A 129 1.15 16.48 -3.64
C PRO A 129 1.70 15.57 -2.53
N ARG A 130 3.02 15.44 -2.44
CA ARG A 130 3.72 14.64 -1.40
C ARG A 130 3.43 13.13 -1.40
N LEU A 131 2.66 12.62 -2.36
CA LEU A 131 2.39 11.19 -2.54
C LEU A 131 3.24 10.63 -3.69
N GLY A 132 4.49 10.24 -3.39
CA GLY A 132 5.39 9.63 -4.37
C GLY A 132 5.15 8.13 -4.57
N PRO A 133 5.81 7.49 -5.56
CA PRO A 133 5.65 6.07 -5.88
C PRO A 133 5.75 5.12 -4.70
N GLY A 134 6.76 5.26 -3.84
CA GLY A 134 6.90 4.38 -2.68
C GLY A 134 5.74 4.43 -1.67
N PHE A 135 4.92 5.48 -1.70
CA PHE A 135 3.70 5.56 -0.89
C PHE A 135 2.46 5.14 -1.67
N PHE A 136 2.31 5.57 -2.92
CA PHE A 136 1.12 5.17 -3.67
C PHE A 136 1.14 3.68 -4.04
N THR A 137 2.30 3.02 -4.16
CA THR A 137 2.33 1.55 -4.32
C THR A 137 1.86 0.83 -3.07
N LYS A 138 2.01 1.44 -1.88
CA LYS A 138 1.38 0.93 -0.65
C LYS A 138 -0.13 1.03 -0.73
N LEU A 139 -0.65 2.14 -1.25
CA LEU A 139 -2.09 2.31 -1.50
C LEU A 139 -2.59 1.25 -2.49
N LEU A 140 -1.88 1.03 -3.59
CA LEU A 140 -2.22 0.00 -4.59
C LEU A 140 -2.17 -1.42 -4.00
N TYR A 141 -1.17 -1.73 -3.15
CA TYR A 141 -1.09 -2.99 -2.42
C TYR A 141 -2.35 -3.23 -1.59
N PHE A 142 -2.70 -2.33 -0.67
CA PHE A 142 -3.87 -2.55 0.19
C PHE A 142 -5.20 -2.52 -0.58
N ALA A 143 -5.32 -1.71 -1.63
CA ALA A 143 -6.53 -1.62 -2.45
C ALA A 143 -6.77 -2.89 -3.29
N GLY A 144 -5.70 -3.50 -3.87
CA GLY A 144 -5.83 -4.53 -4.90
C GLY A 144 -5.24 -5.91 -4.56
N TYR A 145 -4.53 -6.09 -3.45
CA TYR A 145 -3.90 -7.37 -3.07
C TYR A 145 -4.91 -8.33 -2.41
N ARG A 146 -4.63 -9.65 -2.42
CA ARG A 146 -5.47 -10.74 -1.84
C ARG A 146 -6.88 -10.83 -2.41
N ARG A 147 -7.00 -10.59 -3.72
CA ARG A 147 -8.28 -10.63 -4.45
C ARG A 147 -8.55 -11.97 -5.17
N GLY A 148 -7.80 -13.02 -4.84
CA GLY A 148 -7.93 -14.34 -5.48
C GLY A 148 -7.56 -14.35 -6.97
N ALA A 149 -6.96 -13.27 -7.48
CA ALA A 149 -6.47 -13.19 -8.85
C ALA A 149 -5.21 -14.05 -9.01
N SER A 150 -5.19 -14.89 -10.05
CA SER A 150 -3.98 -15.55 -10.51
C SER A 150 -3.08 -14.53 -11.23
N GLY A 151 -1.77 -14.62 -11.03
CA GLY A 151 -0.78 -13.76 -11.70
C GLY A 151 -0.24 -12.62 -10.84
N ARG A 152 0.05 -11.46 -11.47
CA ARG A 152 0.67 -10.30 -10.83
C ARG A 152 -0.32 -9.63 -9.88
N GLN A 153 -0.02 -9.65 -8.59
CA GLN A 153 -0.75 -8.89 -7.58
C GLN A 153 0.04 -7.63 -7.18
N PRO A 154 -0.63 -6.51 -6.84
CA PRO A 154 0.07 -5.27 -6.52
C PRO A 154 0.89 -5.45 -5.25
N LEU A 155 2.20 -5.20 -5.32
CA LEU A 155 3.14 -5.23 -4.19
C LEU A 155 3.77 -3.86 -3.98
N ILE A 156 4.35 -3.68 -2.80
CA ILE A 156 4.99 -2.43 -2.40
C ILE A 156 6.38 -2.33 -3.03
N LEU A 157 6.60 -1.27 -3.81
CA LEU A 157 7.93 -0.89 -4.29
C LEU A 157 8.33 0.43 -3.64
N ASP A 158 9.18 0.36 -2.61
CA ASP A 158 9.80 1.54 -2.00
C ASP A 158 11.33 1.46 -2.05
N SER A 159 12.01 2.46 -1.49
CA SER A 159 13.46 2.53 -1.55
C SER A 159 14.17 1.39 -0.82
N VAL A 160 13.51 0.76 0.16
CA VAL A 160 14.07 -0.37 0.90
C VAL A 160 13.97 -1.63 0.05
N VAL A 161 12.79 -1.90 -0.52
CA VAL A 161 12.59 -3.03 -1.44
C VAL A 161 13.49 -2.88 -2.67
N TRP A 162 13.48 -1.71 -3.31
CA TRP A 162 14.28 -1.44 -4.51
C TRP A 162 15.78 -1.72 -4.30
N ARG A 163 16.37 -1.28 -3.19
CA ARG A 163 17.81 -1.46 -2.91
C ARG A 163 18.24 -2.93 -2.84
N ARG A 164 17.28 -3.83 -2.64
CA ARG A 164 17.51 -5.26 -2.47
C ARG A 164 16.97 -6.08 -3.63
N LEU A 165 16.33 -5.44 -4.61
CA LEU A 165 15.89 -6.14 -5.80
C LEU A 165 17.10 -6.63 -6.60
N PRO A 166 17.09 -7.88 -7.05
CA PRO A 166 18.07 -8.34 -8.01
C PRO A 166 17.83 -7.70 -9.38
N VAL A 167 18.86 -7.69 -10.22
CA VAL A 167 18.83 -7.05 -11.55
C VAL A 167 17.73 -7.64 -12.46
N ASP A 168 17.45 -8.93 -12.33
CA ASP A 168 16.42 -9.64 -13.10
C ASP A 168 14.99 -9.24 -12.72
N ALA A 169 14.78 -8.53 -11.60
CA ALA A 169 13.49 -7.94 -11.25
C ALA A 169 13.08 -6.76 -12.16
N GLY A 170 13.99 -6.29 -13.01
CA GLY A 170 13.67 -5.33 -14.08
C GLY A 170 13.49 -3.87 -13.63
N VAL A 171 13.75 -3.55 -12.36
CA VAL A 171 13.68 -2.18 -11.83
C VAL A 171 15.05 -1.52 -11.90
N ARG A 172 15.20 -0.45 -12.69
CA ARG A 172 16.49 0.21 -12.95
C ARG A 172 16.61 1.56 -12.27
N ARG A 173 15.52 2.30 -12.15
CA ARG A 173 15.51 3.62 -11.50
C ARG A 173 15.66 3.47 -9.99
N GLU A 174 16.38 4.39 -9.37
CA GLU A 174 16.49 4.46 -7.90
C GLU A 174 15.25 5.09 -7.25
N SER A 175 14.52 5.91 -8.01
CA SER A 175 13.30 6.57 -7.58
C SER A 175 12.46 6.96 -8.78
N GLY A 176 11.17 7.28 -8.55
CA GLY A 176 10.30 7.68 -9.64
C GLY A 176 10.04 6.56 -10.65
N TRP A 177 9.97 5.30 -10.19
CA TRP A 177 9.73 4.09 -10.99
C TRP A 177 8.51 4.23 -11.89
N VAL A 178 8.61 3.83 -13.16
CA VAL A 178 7.44 3.86 -14.08
C VAL A 178 6.58 2.61 -13.91
N SER A 179 5.39 2.61 -14.51
CA SER A 179 4.46 1.46 -14.43
C SER A 179 5.12 0.17 -14.91
N GLU A 180 5.95 0.24 -15.95
CA GLU A 180 6.61 -0.92 -16.55
C GLU A 180 7.62 -1.54 -15.59
N GLU A 181 8.37 -0.73 -14.84
CA GLU A 181 9.31 -1.22 -13.83
C GLU A 181 8.57 -1.84 -12.64
N TRP A 182 7.48 -1.21 -12.20
CA TRP A 182 6.66 -1.77 -11.13
C TRP A 182 6.05 -3.10 -11.54
N LEU A 183 5.48 -3.22 -12.73
CA LEU A 183 4.92 -4.48 -13.27
C LEU A 183 5.97 -5.56 -13.50
N ALA A 184 7.19 -5.19 -13.92
CA ALA A 184 8.31 -6.12 -14.01
C ALA A 184 8.65 -6.72 -12.63
N TYR A 185 8.72 -5.88 -11.60
CA TYR A 185 8.88 -6.32 -10.22
C TYR A 185 7.74 -7.23 -9.76
N LEU A 186 6.47 -6.90 -10.05
CA LEU A 186 5.33 -7.76 -9.68
C LEU A 186 5.44 -9.15 -10.35
N GLY A 187 5.86 -9.18 -11.62
CA GLY A 187 6.07 -10.42 -12.36
C GLY A 187 7.19 -11.27 -11.74
N TRP A 188 8.32 -10.64 -11.47
CA TRP A 188 9.43 -11.31 -10.80
C TRP A 188 9.01 -11.87 -9.44
N ALA A 189 8.34 -11.08 -8.60
CA ALA A 189 7.91 -11.53 -7.27
C ALA A 189 6.91 -12.70 -7.36
N ALA A 190 5.98 -12.66 -8.31
CA ALA A 190 5.04 -13.76 -8.56
C ALA A 190 5.77 -15.06 -8.97
N ASP A 191 6.77 -14.96 -9.85
CA ASP A 191 7.58 -16.11 -10.26
C ASP A 191 8.37 -16.70 -9.07
N GLN A 192 8.95 -15.85 -8.22
CA GLN A 192 9.70 -16.30 -7.05
C GLN A 192 8.80 -16.95 -5.99
N ALA A 193 7.61 -16.38 -5.78
CA ALA A 193 6.59 -16.91 -4.90
C ALA A 193 6.11 -18.29 -5.36
N HIS A 194 5.81 -18.43 -6.66
CA HIS A 194 5.42 -19.70 -7.27
C HIS A 194 6.49 -20.78 -7.07
N ARG A 195 7.77 -20.46 -7.30
CA ARG A 195 8.89 -21.42 -7.13
C ARG A 195 9.06 -21.89 -5.69
N ARG A 196 8.73 -21.05 -4.70
CA ARG A 196 8.91 -21.33 -3.27
C ARG A 196 7.64 -21.85 -2.58
N GLY A 197 6.49 -21.80 -3.25
CA GLY A 197 5.20 -22.18 -2.66
C GLY A 197 4.72 -21.24 -1.55
N ILE A 198 5.03 -19.95 -1.68
CA ILE A 198 4.65 -18.87 -0.74
C ILE A 198 3.81 -17.82 -1.44
N GLU A 199 3.27 -16.85 -0.71
CA GLU A 199 2.54 -15.72 -1.29
C GLU A 199 3.49 -14.64 -1.85
N PRO A 200 3.08 -13.88 -2.90
CA PRO A 200 3.90 -12.79 -3.45
C PRO A 200 4.31 -11.72 -2.44
N ASP A 201 3.49 -11.41 -1.44
CA ASP A 201 3.84 -10.43 -0.40
C ASP A 201 4.84 -10.96 0.62
N GLU A 202 4.99 -12.28 0.76
CA GLU A 202 6.09 -12.86 1.55
C GLU A 202 7.45 -12.58 0.88
N VAL A 203 7.51 -12.56 -0.46
CA VAL A 203 8.71 -12.15 -1.22
C VAL A 203 9.04 -10.68 -0.95
N GLU A 204 8.04 -9.81 -1.04
CA GLU A 204 8.19 -8.38 -0.73
C GLU A 204 8.64 -8.14 0.71
N MET A 205 8.04 -8.82 1.68
CA MET A 205 8.39 -8.70 3.09
C MET A 205 9.79 -9.25 3.37
N ALA A 206 10.19 -10.35 2.73
CA ALA A 206 11.55 -10.88 2.83
C ALA A 206 12.58 -9.89 2.29
N LEU A 207 12.33 -9.26 1.14
CA LEU A 207 13.16 -8.15 0.64
C LEU A 207 13.18 -6.98 1.63
N PHE A 208 12.03 -6.55 2.13
CA PHE A 208 11.94 -5.43 3.08
C PHE A 208 12.70 -5.70 4.39
N HIS A 209 12.78 -6.95 4.83
CA HIS A 209 13.44 -7.37 6.07
C HIS A 209 14.86 -7.93 5.90
N ASP A 210 15.44 -7.86 4.70
CA ASP A 210 16.80 -8.38 4.42
C ASP A 210 16.91 -9.89 4.67
N ARG A 211 15.90 -10.63 4.24
CA ARG A 211 15.78 -12.10 4.38
C ARG A 211 15.63 -12.78 3.01
N TRP A 212 15.94 -12.06 1.94
CA TRP A 212 15.81 -12.55 0.58
C TRP A 212 17.16 -13.11 0.10
N ASP A 213 17.27 -14.44 0.11
CA ASP A 213 18.40 -15.21 -0.40
C ASP A 213 18.04 -15.92 -1.73
#